data_AF-A0A6J6D2G8-F1
#
_entry.id   AF-A0A6J6D2G8-F1
#
_cell.length_a   1.000
_cell.length_b   1.000
_cell.length_c   1.000
_cell.angle_alpha   90.00
_cell.angle_beta   90.00
_cell.angle_gamma   90.00
#
_symmetry.space_group_name_H-M   'P 1'
#
loop_
_entity.id
_entity.type
_entity.pdbx_description
1 polymer ?
#
loop_
_entity_poly.entity_id
_entity_poly.type
_entity_poly.pdbx_seq_one_letter_code
_entity_poly.pdbx_strand_id
1 'polypeptide(L)' 'MTRDELDTLKDQIFVLHCALTDAKTDLQHERHTKDSLREILNWLIDAAEPVAAASLTPSLRP' A
#
# COMPACT_ATOMS: atom_id res chain seq x y z
N MET A 1 19.84 5.84 -4.72
CA MET A 1 18.94 4.88 -5.37
C MET A 1 19.65 4.20 -6.51
N THR A 2 19.96 2.92 -6.34
CA THR A 2 20.31 2.01 -7.43
C THR A 2 19.06 1.70 -8.26
N ARG A 3 19.23 1.13 -9.46
CA ARG A 3 18.10 0.70 -10.30
C ARG A 3 17.21 -0.31 -9.58
N ASP A 4 17.83 -1.24 -8.86
CA ASP A 4 17.12 -2.32 -8.17
C ASP A 4 16.32 -1.80 -6.96
N GLU A 5 16.84 -0.78 -6.25
CA GLU A 5 16.08 -0.06 -5.21
C GLU A 5 14.87 0.68 -5.79
N LEU A 6 15.01 1.26 -7.00
CA LEU A 6 13.91 1.93 -7.69
C LEU A 6 12.84 0.95 -8.15
N ASP A 7 13.23 -0.20 -8.69
CA ASP A 7 12.28 -1.21 -9.14
C ASP A 7 11.56 -1.84 -7.94
N THR A 8 12.27 -2.10 -6.84
CA THR A 8 11.66 -2.55 -5.57
C THR A 8 10.62 -1.54 -5.04
N LEU A 9 10.94 -0.24 -5.07
CA LEU A 9 9.99 0.79 -4.63
C LEU A 9 8.76 0.84 -5.54
N LYS A 10 8.92 0.70 -6.86
CA LYS A 10 7.79 0.65 -7.80
C LYS A 10 6.89 -0.55 -7.53
N ASP A 11 7.46 -1.72 -7.27
CA ASP A 11 6.71 -2.93 -6.96
C ASP A 11 5.90 -2.75 -5.67
N GLN A 12 6.50 -2.16 -4.63
CA GLN A 12 5.81 -1.84 -3.38
C GLN A 12 4.66 -0.84 -3.59
N ILE A 13 4.88 0.22 -4.36
CA ILE A 13 3.84 1.20 -4.71
C ILE A 13 2.72 0.54 -5.52
N PHE A 14 3.07 -0.38 -6.43
CA PHE A 14 2.09 -1.10 -7.23
C PHE A 14 1.19 -1.99 -6.35
N VAL A 15 1.77 -2.72 -5.39
CA VAL A 15 1.00 -3.52 -4.42
C VAL A 15 0.08 -2.64 -3.58
N LEU A 16 0.56 -1.49 -3.10
CA LEU A 16 -0.28 -0.52 -2.38
C LEU A 16 -1.43 0.01 -3.24
N HIS A 17 -1.20 0.27 -4.53
CA HIS A 17 -2.23 0.69 -5.46
C HIS A 17 -3.32 -0.38 -5.64
N CYS A 18 -2.93 -1.65 -5.76
CA CYS A 18 -3.87 -2.77 -5.78
C CYS A 18 -4.69 -2.82 -4.50
N ALA A 19 -4.02 -2.78 -3.34
CA ALA A 19 -4.70 -2.82 -2.05
C ALA A 19 -5.72 -1.68 -1.86
N LEU A 20 -5.37 -0.48 -2.33
CA LEU A 20 -6.27 0.66 -2.30
C LEU A 20 -7.48 0.47 -3.24
N THR A 21 -7.26 -0.10 -4.41
CA THR A 21 -8.35 -0.36 -5.38
C THR A 21 -9.31 -1.40 -4.83
N ASP A 22 -8.77 -2.50 -4.31
CA ASP A 22 -9.54 -3.59 -3.72
C ASP A 22 -10.35 -3.08 -2.52
N ALA A 23 -9.72 -2.35 -1.60
CA ALA A 23 -10.42 -1.79 -0.45
C ALA A 23 -11.55 -0.82 -0.84
N LYS A 24 -11.36 0.00 -1.89
CA LYS A 24 -12.42 0.88 -2.41
C LYS A 24 -13.58 0.08 -2.99
N THR A 25 -13.30 -0.96 -3.76
CA THR A 25 -14.32 -1.84 -4.33
C THR A 25 -15.05 -2.61 -3.23
N ASP A 26 -14.32 -3.14 -2.26
CA ASP A 26 -14.89 -3.87 -1.15
C ASP A 26 -15.81 -2.97 -0.34
N LEU A 27 -15.37 -1.76 0.03
CA LEU A 27 -16.17 -0.78 0.79
C LEU A 27 -17.43 -0.27 0.07
N GLN A 28 -17.57 -0.50 -1.24
CA GLN A 28 -18.82 -0.20 -1.96
C GLN A 28 -19.93 -1.22 -1.68
N HIS A 29 -19.62 -2.37 -1.08
CA HIS A 29 -20.61 -3.37 -0.74
C HIS A 29 -21.40 -2.97 0.52
N GLU A 30 -22.73 -3.07 0.47
CA GLU A 30 -23.62 -2.53 1.52
C GLU A 30 -23.60 -3.32 2.85
N ARG A 31 -22.89 -4.45 2.93
CA ARG A 31 -22.86 -5.31 4.13
C ARG A 31 -21.44 -5.71 4.50
N HIS A 32 -20.88 -5.01 5.46
CA HIS A 32 -19.63 -5.40 6.11
C HIS A 32 -19.88 -5.85 7.55
N THR A 33 -19.18 -6.91 7.95
CA THR A 33 -19.01 -7.25 9.35
C THR A 33 -17.80 -6.51 9.92
N LYS A 34 -17.70 -6.47 11.25
CA LYS A 34 -16.49 -5.95 11.92
C LYS A 34 -15.22 -6.68 11.45
N ASP A 35 -15.34 -7.97 11.18
CA ASP A 35 -14.20 -8.79 10.76
C ASP A 35 -13.84 -8.52 9.31
N SER A 36 -14.81 -8.37 8.39
CA SER A 36 -14.51 -7.99 7.00
C SER A 36 -13.89 -6.59 6.91
N LEU A 37 -14.33 -5.63 7.73
CA LEU A 37 -13.69 -4.30 7.78
C LEU A 37 -12.25 -4.38 8.28
N ARG A 38 -11.98 -5.27 9.24
CA ARG A 38 -10.62 -5.50 9.76
C ARG A 38 -9.73 -6.17 8.71
N GLU A 39 -10.25 -7.11 7.93
CA GLU A 39 -9.51 -7.75 6.84
C GLU A 39 -9.12 -6.72 5.77
N ILE A 40 -10.06 -5.88 5.32
CA ILE A 40 -9.80 -4.81 4.36
C ILE A 40 -8.73 -3.84 4.90
N LEU A 41 -8.83 -3.47 6.18
CA LEU A 41 -7.87 -2.56 6.81
C LEU A 41 -6.48 -3.21 6.96
N ASN A 42 -6.42 -4.48 7.37
CA ASN A 42 -5.15 -5.19 7.50
C ASN A 42 -4.44 -5.31 6.15
N TRP A 43 -5.18 -5.63 5.08
CA TRP A 43 -4.63 -5.67 3.73
C TRP A 43 -4.01 -4.33 3.30
N LEU A 44 -4.69 -3.22 3.60
CA LEU A 44 -4.15 -1.87 3.34
C LEU A 44 -2.89 -1.58 4.16
N ILE A 45 -2.88 -1.94 5.44
CA ILE A 45 -1.73 -1.72 6.33
C ILE A 45 -0.53 -2.54 5.85
N ASP A 46 -0.72 -3.83 5.57
CA ASP A 46 0.32 -4.74 5.11
C ASP A 46 0.97 -4.23 3.81
N ALA A 47 0.18 -3.68 2.89
CA ALA A 47 0.68 -3.09 1.65
C ALA A 47 1.36 -1.72 1.86
N ALA A 48 0.96 -0.96 2.87
CA ALA A 48 1.51 0.37 3.16
C ALA A 48 2.80 0.31 3.98
N GLU A 49 2.94 -0.69 4.86
CA GLU A 49 4.11 -0.91 5.72
C GLU A 49 5.45 -0.86 4.96
N PRO A 50 5.66 -1.60 3.85
CA PRO A 50 6.93 -1.54 3.12
C PRO A 50 7.22 -0.17 2.52
N VAL A 51 6.19 0.55 2.06
CA VAL A 51 6.32 1.89 1.47
C VAL A 51 6.67 2.92 2.55
N ALA A 52 6.07 2.80 3.74
CA ALA A 52 6.38 3.66 4.89
C ALA A 52 7.80 3.39 5.42
N ALA A 53 8.19 2.11 5.50
CA ALA A 53 9.51 1.68 5.95
C ALA A 53 10.63 2.01 4.96
N ALA A 54 10.32 2.13 3.66
CA ALA A 54 11.28 2.49 2.62
C ALA A 54 11.94 3.86 2.81
N SER A 55 11.54 4.64 3.82
CA SER A 55 12.12 5.93 4.20
C SER A 55 12.26 6.80 2.96
N LEU A 56 11.13 7.38 2.53
CA LEU A 56 11.04 8.39 1.48
C LEU A 56 11.80 9.66 1.89
N THR A 57 13.11 9.58 2.16
CA THR A 57 13.96 10.77 2.22
C THR A 57 14.05 11.29 0.80
N PRO A 58 13.42 12.43 0.46
CA PRO A 58 13.73 13.07 -0.80
C PRO A 58 15.22 13.35 -0.77
N SER A 59 15.95 12.77 -1.72
CA SER A 59 17.32 13.18 -1.98
C SER A 59 17.21 14.63 -2.48
N LEU A 60 17.23 15.60 -1.56
CA LEU A 60 17.49 17.01 -1.83
C LEU A 60 18.85 17.03 -2.54
N ARG A 61 18.80 16.99 -3.87
CA ARG A 61 19.98 17.15 -4.71
C ARG A 61 20.35 18.63 -4.63
N PRO A 62 21.57 18.99 -4.17
CA PRO A 62 22.04 20.38 -4.18
C PRO A 62 22.24 20.91 -5.60
#